data_AF-A0A9W6T9E1-F1
#
_entry.id   AF-A0A9W6T9E1-F1
#
_cell.length_a   1.000
_cell.length_b   1.000
_cell.length_c   1.000
_cell.angle_alpha   90.00
_cell.angle_beta   90.00
_cell.angle_gamma   90.00
#
_symmetry.space_group_name_H-M   'P 1'
#
loop_
_entity.id
_entity.type
_entity.pdbx_description
1 polymer ?
#
loop_
_entity_poly.entity_id
_entity_poly.type
_entity_poly.pdbx_seq_one_letter_code
_entity_poly.pdbx_strand_id
1 'polypeptide(L)'
;MVQQSLCYEDIDLKPLCLQAGPEDSLVATTQCDFTITESTLRHGFPHLIKEGNCAFIATKMLGQRITMRGSVHFVWDAESCRVTRLFWKASLLSAMLDLLGSLEEVEQVFQGAKISPEGSFVPNL
;
A
#
# COMPACT_ATOMS: atom_id res chain seq x y z
N MET A 1 -5.56 8.70 7.58
CA MET A 1 -4.25 8.18 8.03
C MET A 1 -4.35 7.09 9.12
N VAL A 2 -5.24 7.18 10.12
CA VAL A 2 -5.29 6.20 11.25
C VAL A 2 -5.51 4.74 10.84
N GLN A 3 -6.21 4.46 9.73
CA GLN A 3 -6.43 3.06 9.30
C GLN A 3 -5.22 2.43 8.60
N GLN A 4 -4.38 3.22 7.93
CA GLN A 4 -3.16 2.70 7.29
C GLN A 4 -2.12 2.24 8.31
N SER A 5 -1.99 2.95 9.44
CA SER A 5 -1.08 2.55 10.52
C SER A 5 -1.44 1.22 11.18
N LEU A 6 -2.72 0.80 11.11
CA LEU A 6 -3.14 -0.51 11.62
C LEU A 6 -2.76 -1.65 10.67
N CYS A 7 -2.63 -1.39 9.37
CA CYS A 7 -2.29 -2.43 8.40
C CYS A 7 -0.80 -2.58 8.16
N TYR A 8 -0.01 -1.55 8.43
CA TYR A 8 1.42 -1.51 8.13
C TYR A 8 2.22 -1.19 9.41
N GLU A 9 2.14 -2.07 10.41
CA GLU A 9 2.69 -1.85 11.75
C GLU A 9 4.23 -1.70 11.75
N ASP A 10 4.92 -2.50 10.94
CA ASP A 10 6.39 -2.54 10.83
C ASP A 10 6.92 -1.92 9.53
N ILE A 11 6.18 -0.94 8.99
CA ILE A 11 6.52 -0.33 7.70
C ILE A 11 7.88 0.36 7.72
N ASP A 12 8.76 -0.08 6.82
CA ASP A 12 10.06 0.52 6.54
C ASP A 12 10.01 1.23 5.19
N LEU A 13 9.80 2.55 5.22
CA LEU A 13 9.70 3.41 4.04
C LEU A 13 11.06 4.03 3.71
N LYS A 14 11.57 3.73 2.52
CA LYS A 14 12.87 4.21 2.01
C LYS A 14 12.68 5.05 0.75
N PRO A 15 13.18 6.30 0.71
CA PRO A 15 13.34 7.02 -0.54
C PRO A 15 14.49 6.38 -1.33
N LEU A 16 14.23 6.00 -2.57
CA LEU A 16 15.22 5.43 -3.47
C LEU A 16 15.85 6.49 -4.38
N CYS A 17 15.05 7.44 -4.85
CA CYS A 17 15.49 8.51 -5.73
C CYS A 17 14.63 9.75 -5.46
N LEU A 18 15.23 10.92 -5.48
CA LEU A 18 14.54 12.21 -5.43
C LEU A 18 14.89 12.99 -6.69
N GLN A 19 13.87 13.46 -7.40
CA GLN A 19 14.04 14.18 -8.66
C GLN A 19 13.06 15.35 -8.76
N ALA A 20 13.41 16.36 -9.55
CA ALA A 20 12.49 17.43 -9.91
C ALA A 20 11.33 16.84 -10.73
N GLY A 21 10.11 17.24 -10.37
CA GLY A 21 8.90 16.97 -11.12
C GLY A 21 8.43 18.20 -11.91
N PRO A 22 7.24 18.13 -12.52
CA PRO A 22 6.64 19.28 -13.21
C PRO A 22 6.31 20.41 -12.24
N GLU A 23 6.20 21.65 -12.71
CA GLU A 23 5.64 22.78 -11.93
C GLU A 23 6.28 22.95 -10.53
N ASP A 24 7.61 23.01 -10.48
CA ASP A 24 8.41 23.14 -9.25
C ASP A 24 8.22 22.03 -8.21
N SER A 25 7.59 20.93 -8.56
CA SER A 25 7.40 19.81 -7.64
C SER A 25 8.65 18.95 -7.46
N LEU A 26 8.66 18.15 -6.39
CA LEU A 26 9.65 17.09 -6.17
C LEU A 26 8.95 15.74 -6.18
N VAL A 27 9.54 14.75 -6.86
CA VAL A 27 9.05 13.38 -6.86
C VAL A 27 10.09 12.50 -6.19
N ALA A 28 9.70 11.82 -5.11
CA ALA A 28 10.49 10.76 -4.51
C ALA A 28 9.95 9.40 -4.96
N THR A 29 10.79 8.57 -5.58
CA THR A 29 10.49 7.14 -5.73
C THR A 29 10.74 6.46 -4.39
N THR A 30 9.79 5.66 -3.93
CA THR A 30 9.83 5.02 -2.61
C THR A 30 9.70 3.51 -2.69
N GLN A 31 10.33 2.85 -1.72
CA GLN A 31 10.11 1.45 -1.41
C GLN A 31 9.56 1.35 0.01
N CYS A 32 8.50 0.58 0.22
CA CYS A 32 7.92 0.31 1.53
C CYS A 32 7.98 -1.20 1.76
N ASP A 33 8.76 -1.64 2.74
CA ASP A 33 8.81 -3.04 3.13
C ASP A 33 8.01 -3.22 4.43
N PHE A 34 7.10 -4.18 4.47
CA PHE A 34 6.33 -4.49 5.69
C PHE A 34 5.92 -5.95 5.71
N THR A 35 5.55 -6.43 6.90
CA THR A 35 5.07 -7.79 7.12
C THR A 35 3.54 -7.78 7.13
N ILE A 36 2.91 -8.71 6.41
CA ILE A 36 1.46 -8.90 6.49
C ILE A 36 1.13 -9.58 7.82
N THR A 37 0.57 -8.84 8.76
CA THR A 37 0.20 -9.35 10.09
C THR A 37 -1.28 -9.72 10.17
N GLU A 38 -1.69 -10.31 11.29
CA GLU A 38 -3.12 -10.49 11.60
C GLU A 38 -3.89 -9.16 11.56
N SER A 39 -3.24 -8.07 11.96
CA SER A 39 -3.80 -6.72 11.93
C SER A 39 -4.01 -6.23 10.49
N THR A 40 -3.03 -6.50 9.61
CA THR A 40 -3.18 -6.26 8.16
C THR A 40 -4.39 -6.98 7.60
N LEU A 41 -4.54 -8.28 7.88
CA LEU A 41 -5.69 -9.06 7.40
C LEU A 41 -7.00 -8.56 8.01
N ARG A 42 -7.04 -8.28 9.31
CA ARG A 42 -8.25 -7.83 10.03
C ARG A 42 -8.78 -6.49 9.52
N HIS A 43 -7.88 -5.55 9.23
CA HIS A 43 -8.26 -4.19 8.87
C HIS A 43 -8.27 -3.95 7.36
N GLY A 44 -7.38 -4.60 6.62
CA GLY A 44 -7.23 -4.43 5.18
C GLY A 44 -7.99 -5.44 4.33
N PHE A 45 -8.04 -6.70 4.77
CA PHE A 45 -8.65 -7.81 4.03
C PHE A 45 -9.63 -8.62 4.91
N PRO A 46 -10.59 -7.97 5.59
CA PRO A 46 -11.42 -8.62 6.60
C PRO A 46 -12.27 -9.77 6.04
N HIS A 47 -12.62 -9.74 4.76
CA HIS A 47 -13.38 -10.78 4.08
C HIS A 47 -12.60 -12.10 4.01
N LEU A 48 -11.28 -12.07 3.86
CA LEU A 48 -10.44 -13.27 3.81
C LEU A 48 -10.47 -14.07 5.12
N ILE A 49 -10.73 -13.41 6.24
CA ILE A 49 -10.89 -14.04 7.56
C ILE A 49 -12.31 -14.53 7.78
N LYS A 50 -13.32 -13.78 7.30
CA LYS A 50 -14.73 -14.02 7.63
C LYS A 50 -15.41 -15.06 6.76
N GLU A 51 -15.08 -15.10 5.46
CA GLU A 51 -15.91 -15.82 4.48
C GLU A 51 -15.49 -17.28 4.24
N GLY A 52 -14.44 -17.78 4.92
CA GLY A 52 -14.00 -19.18 4.90
C GLY A 52 -13.42 -19.67 3.57
N ASN A 53 -13.99 -19.26 2.45
CA ASN A 53 -13.62 -19.62 1.09
C ASN A 53 -12.20 -19.16 0.72
N CYS A 54 -11.73 -18.07 1.36
CA CYS A 54 -10.40 -17.51 1.13
C CYS A 54 -9.41 -17.75 2.28
N ALA A 55 -9.71 -18.70 3.19
CA ALA A 55 -8.85 -18.97 4.34
C ALA A 55 -7.44 -19.43 3.94
N PHE A 56 -7.31 -20.12 2.79
CA PHE A 56 -6.00 -20.52 2.28
C PHE A 56 -5.16 -19.31 1.84
N ILE A 57 -5.78 -18.31 1.20
CA ILE A 57 -5.13 -17.07 0.76
C ILE A 57 -4.67 -16.27 1.98
N ALA A 58 -5.54 -16.12 2.99
CA ALA A 58 -5.18 -15.47 4.25
C ALA A 58 -3.97 -16.14 4.91
N THR A 59 -3.93 -17.48 4.93
CA THR A 59 -2.81 -18.26 5.48
C THR A 59 -1.53 -18.08 4.66
N LYS A 60 -1.64 -18.03 3.33
CA LYS A 60 -0.50 -17.79 2.42
C LYS A 60 0.09 -16.39 2.61
N MET A 61 -0.76 -15.39 2.89
CA MET A 61 -0.35 -14.01 3.10
C MET A 61 0.25 -13.76 4.49
N LEU A 62 -0.30 -14.39 5.53
CA LEU A 62 0.08 -14.13 6.92
C LEU A 62 1.57 -14.39 7.17
N GLY A 63 2.25 -13.42 7.79
CA GLY A 63 3.67 -13.49 8.14
C GLY A 63 4.62 -13.21 6.98
N GLN A 64 4.11 -12.96 5.77
CA GLN A 64 4.95 -12.70 4.61
C GLN A 64 5.44 -11.25 4.61
N ARG A 65 6.74 -11.08 4.36
CA ARG A 65 7.33 -9.76 4.13
C ARG A 65 7.20 -9.41 2.65
N ILE A 66 6.55 -8.30 2.35
CA ILE A 66 6.36 -7.83 0.98
C ILE A 66 7.00 -6.46 0.77
N THR A 67 7.34 -6.19 -0.49
CA THR A 67 7.91 -4.91 -0.93
C THR A 67 6.91 -4.18 -1.81
N MET A 68 6.40 -3.06 -1.34
CA MET A 68 5.51 -2.18 -2.06
C MET A 68 6.30 -1.01 -2.66
N ARG A 69 6.29 -0.88 -3.99
CA ARG A 69 6.91 0.25 -4.69
C ARG A 69 5.91 1.39 -4.84
N GLY A 70 6.40 2.61 -4.76
CA GLY A 70 5.56 3.79 -4.89
C GLY A 70 6.33 5.05 -5.24
N SER A 71 5.61 6.16 -5.22
CA SER A 71 6.18 7.49 -5.31
C SER A 71 5.41 8.46 -4.42
N VAL A 72 6.13 9.47 -3.96
CA VAL A 72 5.59 10.60 -3.23
C VAL A 72 5.85 11.86 -4.04
N HIS A 73 4.79 12.58 -4.37
CA HIS A 73 4.83 13.84 -5.07
C HIS A 73 4.63 14.98 -4.09
N PHE A 74 5.68 15.79 -3.92
CA PHE A 74 5.68 16.98 -3.07
C PHE A 74 5.39 18.19 -3.94
N VAL A 75 4.26 18.84 -3.69
CA VAL A 75 3.97 20.14 -4.31
C VAL A 75 4.72 21.20 -3.52
N TRP A 76 5.62 21.87 -4.22
CA TRP A 76 6.37 22.99 -3.70
C TRP A 76 5.63 24.29 -3.99
N ASP A 77 5.62 25.20 -3.04
CA ASP A 77 5.25 26.59 -3.27
C ASP A 77 6.52 27.43 -3.28
N ALA A 78 6.83 28.00 -4.45
CA ALA A 78 8.00 28.82 -4.67
C ALA A 78 7.91 30.16 -3.92
N GLU A 79 6.71 30.71 -3.70
CA GLU A 79 6.54 31.99 -3.00
C GLU A 79 6.85 31.87 -1.51
N SER A 80 6.41 30.78 -0.86
CA SER A 80 6.68 30.52 0.55
C SER A 80 7.91 29.65 0.84
N CYS A 81 8.58 29.15 -0.21
CA CYS A 81 9.73 28.24 -0.15
C CYS A 81 9.46 26.98 0.71
N ARG A 82 8.28 26.36 0.56
CA ARG A 82 7.83 25.23 1.39
C ARG A 82 7.04 24.20 0.60
N VAL A 83 7.00 22.97 1.11
CA VAL A 83 6.05 21.94 0.66
C VAL A 83 4.65 22.30 1.17
N THR A 84 3.68 22.38 0.27
CA THR A 84 2.27 22.66 0.62
C THR A 84 1.38 21.43 0.57
N ARG A 85 1.71 20.45 -0.29
CA ARG A 85 0.94 19.21 -0.43
C ARG A 85 1.83 18.02 -0.70
N LEU A 86 1.34 16.85 -0.32
CA LEU A 86 1.98 15.56 -0.54
C LEU A 86 0.95 14.59 -1.11
N PHE A 87 1.25 13.99 -2.25
CA PHE A 87 0.47 12.90 -2.83
C PHE A 87 1.30 11.63 -2.82
N TRP A 88 0.75 10.56 -2.24
CA TRP A 88 1.38 9.25 -2.26
C TRP A 88 0.64 8.35 -3.23
N LYS A 89 1.38 7.70 -4.12
CA LYS A 89 0.93 6.57 -4.92
C LYS A 89 1.79 5.34 -4.61
N ALA A 90 1.17 4.18 -4.41
CA ALA A 90 1.87 2.90 -4.23
C ALA A 90 1.26 1.84 -5.16
N SER A 91 1.93 0.69 -5.26
CA SER A 91 1.39 -0.51 -5.93
C SER A 91 1.44 -1.70 -4.97
N LEU A 92 0.37 -1.86 -4.20
CA LEU A 92 0.14 -3.07 -3.42
C LEU A 92 -0.22 -4.25 -4.33
N LEU A 93 -0.86 -3.98 -5.47
CA LEU A 93 -1.19 -4.96 -6.49
C LEU A 93 0.04 -5.76 -6.94
N SER A 94 1.12 -5.06 -7.30
CA SER A 94 2.35 -5.71 -7.74
C SER A 94 2.96 -6.56 -6.62
N ALA A 95 2.95 -6.06 -5.38
CA ALA A 95 3.45 -6.81 -4.23
C ALA A 95 2.64 -8.08 -3.96
N MET A 96 1.31 -8.03 -4.12
CA MET A 96 0.44 -9.19 -3.98
C MET A 96 0.60 -10.17 -5.13
N LEU A 97 0.80 -9.70 -6.36
CA LEU A 97 1.08 -10.57 -7.50
C LEU A 97 2.41 -11.30 -7.34
N ASP A 98 3.45 -10.61 -6.88
CA ASP A 98 4.76 -11.21 -6.59
C ASP A 98 4.66 -12.27 -5.47
N LEU A 99 3.82 -12.02 -4.47
CA LEU A 99 3.59 -12.94 -3.35
C LEU A 99 2.76 -14.17 -3.74
N LEU A 100 1.67 -13.97 -4.47
CA LEU A 100 0.67 -15.00 -4.74
C LEU A 100 0.98 -15.78 -6.02
N GLY A 101 1.60 -15.14 -7.01
CA GLY A 101 1.96 -15.76 -8.29
C GLY A 101 0.77 -16.07 -9.21
N SER A 102 -0.44 -15.63 -8.86
CA SER A 102 -1.67 -15.82 -9.65
C SER A 102 -2.50 -14.54 -9.63
N LEU A 103 -2.96 -14.12 -10.81
CA LEU A 103 -3.87 -12.97 -10.92
C LEU A 103 -5.25 -13.31 -10.37
N GLU A 104 -5.71 -14.56 -10.47
CA GLU A 104 -6.99 -14.99 -9.88
C GLU A 104 -6.98 -14.87 -8.35
N GLU A 105 -5.89 -15.29 -7.69
CA GLU A 105 -5.75 -15.12 -6.24
C GLU A 105 -5.68 -13.64 -5.85
N VAL A 106 -4.99 -12.81 -6.64
CA VAL A 106 -4.91 -11.37 -6.41
C VAL A 106 -6.28 -10.70 -6.55
N GLU A 107 -7.07 -11.08 -7.55
CA GLU A 107 -8.44 -10.60 -7.73
C GLU A 107 -9.29 -10.92 -6.48
N GLN A 108 -9.22 -12.16 -5.98
CA GLN A 108 -9.93 -12.57 -4.77
C GLN A 108 -9.47 -11.79 -3.52
N VAL A 109 -8.17 -11.49 -3.41
CA VAL A 109 -7.66 -10.65 -2.32
C VAL A 109 -8.30 -9.27 -2.34
N PHE A 110 -8.43 -8.65 -3.51
CA PHE A 110 -8.98 -7.30 -3.62
C PHE A 110 -10.53 -7.26 -3.69
N GLN A 111 -11.19 -8.38 -3.97
CA GLN A 111 -12.65 -8.49 -3.98
C GLN A 111 -13.21 -8.39 -2.54
N GLY A 112 -13.61 -7.18 -2.12
CA GLY A 112 -14.12 -6.93 -0.76
C GLY A 112 -13.05 -6.42 0.22
N ALA A 113 -11.85 -6.13 -0.28
CA ALA A 113 -10.80 -5.49 0.50
C ALA A 113 -11.18 -4.05 0.89
N LYS A 114 -10.68 -3.62 2.04
CA LYS A 114 -10.74 -2.21 2.48
C LYS A 114 -9.54 -1.39 1.99
N ILE A 115 -8.49 -2.07 1.55
CA ILE A 115 -7.31 -1.48 0.92
C ILE A 115 -7.42 -1.65 -0.59
N SER A 116 -7.14 -0.57 -1.32
CA SER A 116 -7.12 -0.55 -2.78
C SER A 116 -5.83 -1.20 -3.34
N PRO A 117 -5.82 -1.59 -4.62
CA PRO A 117 -4.61 -2.02 -5.33
C PRO A 117 -3.43 -1.04 -5.22
N GLU A 118 -3.70 0.24 -4.99
CA GLU A 118 -2.71 1.31 -4.79
C GLU A 118 -2.20 1.42 -3.33
N GLY A 119 -2.67 0.58 -2.41
CA GLY A 119 -2.26 0.57 -1.00
C GLY A 119 -2.93 1.66 -0.14
N SER A 120 -3.91 2.37 -0.71
CA SER A 120 -4.72 3.38 -0.01
C SER A 120 -6.03 2.77 0.51
N PHE A 121 -6.56 3.29 1.61
CA PHE A 121 -7.87 2.85 2.08
C PHE A 121 -8.96 3.46 1.20
N VAL A 122 -9.87 2.62 0.71
CA VAL A 122 -11.03 3.10 -0.03
C VAL A 122 -12.01 3.68 0.99
N PRO A 123 -12.41 4.96 0.89
CA PRO A 123 -13.49 5.49 1.72
C PRO A 123 -14.74 4.68 1.41
N ASN A 124 -15.40 4.17 2.45
CA ASN A 124 -16.55 3.25 2.37
C ASN A 124 -17.49 3.61 1.20
N LEU A 125 -17.76 2.63 0.32
CA LEU A 125 -19.02 2.55 -0.42
C LEU A 125 -20.16 2.24 0.56
#